data_AF-A0AAW5TM40-F1
#
_entry.id   AF-A0AAW5TM40-F1
#
_cell.length_a   1.000
_cell.length_b   1.000
_cell.length_c   1.000
_cell.angle_alpha   90.00
_cell.angle_beta   90.00
_cell.angle_gamma   90.00
#
_symmetry.space_group_name_H-M   'P 1'
#
loop_
_entity.id
_entity.type
_entity.pdbx_description
1 polymer ?
#
loop_
_entity_poly.entity_id
_entity_poly.type
_entity_poly.pdbx_seq_one_letter_code
_entity_poly.pdbx_strand_id
1 'polypeptide(L)'
;NLWGDHFHPILVVLGPIFALWPSGATLLIVQNALFAISAIPLTRLARARCGAGAGTAFGLLYAVSWGLSAAVAAQFHEIAFAVPLLA
;
A
#
# COMPACT_ATOMS: atom_id res chain seq x y z
N ASN A 1 -12.25 8.82 -13.71
CA ASN A 1 -11.82 10.09 -13.07
C ASN A 1 -12.35 10.09 -11.65
N LEU A 2 -11.85 10.99 -10.79
CA LEU A 2 -12.47 11.23 -9.46
C LEU A 2 -13.72 12.14 -9.57
N TRP A 3 -14.19 12.37 -10.80
CA TRP A 3 -15.23 13.35 -11.16
C TRP A 3 -16.58 12.64 -11.28
N GLY A 4 -16.98 12.00 -10.18
CA GLY A 4 -18.34 11.48 -10.01
C GLY A 4 -18.63 10.12 -10.64
N ASP A 5 -17.69 9.50 -11.35
CA ASP A 5 -17.84 8.13 -11.86
C ASP A 5 -17.58 7.05 -10.78
N HIS A 6 -16.94 7.40 -9.66
CA HIS A 6 -16.68 6.51 -8.52
C HIS A 6 -16.81 7.24 -7.17
N PHE A 7 -17.42 6.58 -6.17
CA PHE A 7 -17.57 7.10 -4.80
C PHE A 7 -16.49 6.51 -3.89
N HIS A 8 -15.65 7.37 -3.31
CA HIS A 8 -14.51 6.96 -2.48
C HIS A 8 -14.58 7.58 -1.07
N PRO A 9 -15.47 7.10 -0.18
CA PRO A 9 -15.67 7.67 1.16
C PRO A 9 -14.38 7.77 1.97
N ILE A 10 -13.51 6.76 1.84
CA ILE A 10 -12.30 6.63 2.64
C ILE A 10 -11.28 7.75 2.37
N LEU A 11 -11.42 8.51 1.29
CA LEU A 11 -10.61 9.70 1.03
C LEU A 11 -10.74 10.76 2.12
N VAL A 12 -11.84 10.78 2.88
CA VAL A 12 -12.00 11.69 4.03
C VAL A 12 -10.86 11.54 5.04
N VAL A 13 -10.32 10.33 5.20
CA VAL A 13 -9.19 10.03 6.10
C VAL A 13 -7.92 10.73 5.65
N LEU A 14 -7.75 10.98 4.35
CA LEU A 14 -6.60 11.67 3.79
C LEU A 14 -6.70 13.20 3.89
N GLY A 15 -7.87 13.75 4.26
CA GLY A 15 -8.11 15.19 4.33
C GLY A 15 -7.02 15.98 5.05
N PRO A 16 -6.60 15.59 6.28
CA PRO A 16 -5.52 16.29 6.98
C PRO A 16 -4.17 16.25 6.26
N ILE A 17 -3.79 15.10 5.69
CA ILE A 17 -2.53 14.94 4.97
C ILE A 17 -2.55 15.76 3.67
N PHE A 18 -3.69 15.73 2.97
CA PHE A 18 -3.88 16.49 1.74
C PHE A 18 -3.91 18.00 1.98
N ALA A 19 -4.42 18.44 3.14
CA ALA A 19 -4.41 19.86 3.52
C ALA A 19 -2.99 20.42 3.70
N LEU A 20 -2.02 19.59 4.10
CA LEU A 20 -0.61 19.99 4.20
C LEU A 20 0.04 20.20 2.81
N TRP A 21 -0.34 19.38 1.84
CA TRP A 21 0.15 19.47 0.46
C TRP A 21 -0.93 18.97 -0.52
N PRO A 22 -1.72 19.86 -1.16
CA PRO A 22 -2.83 19.47 -2.01
C PRO A 22 -2.35 19.11 -3.42
N SER A 23 -1.77 17.92 -3.61
CA SER A 23 -1.29 17.43 -4.91
C SER A 23 -1.59 15.95 -5.14
N GLY A 24 -1.63 15.53 -6.40
CA GLY A 24 -1.74 14.10 -6.75
C GLY A 24 -0.57 13.27 -6.21
N ALA A 25 0.63 13.86 -6.09
CA ALA A 25 1.80 13.20 -5.51
C ALA A 25 1.57 12.81 -4.03
N THR A 26 0.85 13.64 -3.27
CA THR A 26 0.50 13.35 -1.87
C THR A 26 -0.30 12.05 -1.74
N LEU A 27 -1.26 11.82 -2.64
CA LEU A 27 -2.05 10.60 -2.67
C LEU A 27 -1.18 9.38 -3.03
N LEU A 28 -0.30 9.51 -4.01
CA LEU A 28 0.63 8.43 -4.41
C LEU A 28 1.62 8.08 -3.30
N ILE A 29 2.12 9.06 -2.56
CA ILE A 29 3.00 8.84 -1.41
C ILE A 29 2.29 8.03 -0.33
N VAL A 30 1.04 8.38 -0.01
CA VAL A 30 0.26 7.63 0.99
C VAL A 30 -0.04 6.20 0.51
N GLN A 31 -0.43 6.03 -0.76
CA GLN A 31 -0.60 4.70 -1.36
C GLN A 31 0.67 3.85 -1.24
N ASN A 32 1.82 4.40 -1.62
CA ASN A 32 3.09 3.70 -1.55
C ASN A 32 3.50 3.36 -0.11
N ALA A 33 3.17 4.24 0.85
CA ALA A 33 3.38 3.96 2.27
C ALA A 33 2.50 2.79 2.76
N LEU A 34 1.23 2.74 2.36
CA LEU A 34 0.33 1.62 2.68
C LEU A 34 0.85 0.31 2.09
N PHE A 35 1.28 0.31 0.83
CA PHE A 35 1.93 -0.85 0.21
C PHE A 35 3.24 -1.28 0.89
N ALA A 36 4.03 -0.34 1.41
CA ALA A 36 5.21 -0.69 2.20
C ALA A 36 4.83 -1.31 3.54
N ILE A 37 3.79 -0.77 4.20
CA ILE A 37 3.28 -1.29 5.48
C ILE A 37 2.73 -2.71 5.32
N SER A 38 2.10 -3.04 4.19
CA SER A 38 1.55 -4.39 3.96
C SER A 38 2.62 -5.49 3.91
N ALA A 39 3.89 -5.17 3.66
CA ALA A 39 4.97 -6.14 3.75
C ALA A 39 5.22 -6.64 5.19
N ILE A 40 4.85 -5.85 6.21
CA ILE A 40 5.11 -6.16 7.63
C ILE A 40 4.42 -7.45 8.09
N PRO A 41 3.08 -7.60 8.00
CA PRO A 41 2.40 -8.82 8.47
C PRO A 41 2.92 -10.07 7.74
N LEU A 42 3.08 -10.01 6.41
CA LEU A 42 3.63 -11.10 5.61
C LEU A 42 5.04 -11.52 6.04
N THR A 43 5.94 -10.55 6.19
CA THR A 43 7.33 -10.83 6.60
C THR A 43 7.35 -11.43 8.00
N ARG A 44 6.55 -10.91 8.93
CA ARG A 44 6.47 -11.43 10.31
C ARG A 44 5.93 -12.86 10.33
N LEU A 45 4.86 -13.14 9.59
CA LEU A 45 4.28 -14.47 9.49
C LEU A 45 5.27 -15.46 8.85
N ALA A 46 5.90 -15.09 7.74
CA ALA A 46 6.87 -15.92 7.06
C ALA A 46 8.09 -16.19 7.96
N ARG A 47 8.58 -15.20 8.71
CA ARG A 47 9.67 -15.40 9.69
C ARG A 47 9.27 -16.34 10.82
N ALA A 48 8.03 -16.24 11.30
CA ALA A 48 7.52 -17.11 12.36
C ALA A 48 7.35 -18.58 11.90
N ARG A 49 7.09 -18.82 10.60
CA ARG A 49 6.85 -20.16 10.05
C ARG A 49 8.07 -20.81 9.41
N CYS A 50 8.95 -20.01 8.80
CA CYS A 50 10.06 -20.50 7.97
C CYS A 50 11.45 -20.09 8.52
N GLY A 51 11.50 -19.38 9.66
CA GLY A 51 12.73 -18.85 10.23
C GLY A 51 13.15 -17.50 9.66
N ALA A 52 14.12 -16.85 10.30
CA ALA A 52 14.45 -15.46 10.03
C ALA A 52 14.94 -15.20 8.60
N GLY A 53 15.81 -16.05 8.05
CA GLY A 53 16.38 -15.90 6.72
C GLY A 53 15.34 -16.05 5.62
N ALA A 54 14.74 -17.24 5.52
CA ALA A 54 13.71 -17.53 4.51
C ALA A 54 12.51 -16.59 4.64
N GLY A 55 12.05 -16.29 5.86
CA GLY A 55 10.94 -15.35 6.07
C GLY A 55 11.24 -13.92 5.61
N THR A 56 12.47 -13.44 5.81
CA THR A 56 12.89 -12.14 5.28
C THR A 56 12.95 -12.15 3.76
N ALA A 57 13.46 -13.23 3.15
CA ALA A 57 13.47 -13.39 1.70
C ALA A 57 12.04 -13.35 1.11
N PHE A 58 11.07 -14.01 1.74
CA PHE A 58 9.67 -13.94 1.32
C PHE A 58 9.11 -12.51 1.40
N GLY A 59 9.40 -11.78 2.48
CA GLY A 59 9.01 -10.38 2.61
C GLY A 59 9.57 -9.49 1.50
N LEU A 60 10.85 -9.67 1.18
CA LEU A 60 11.51 -8.94 0.09
C LEU A 60 10.91 -9.30 -1.27
N LEU A 61 10.70 -10.58 -1.55
CA LEU A 61 10.09 -11.05 -2.80
C LEU A 61 8.67 -10.51 -2.98
N TYR A 62 7.89 -10.42 -1.91
CA TYR A 62 6.59 -9.75 -1.93
C TYR A 62 6.72 -8.26 -2.28
N ALA A 63 7.64 -7.55 -1.61
CA ALA A 63 7.85 -6.11 -1.80
C ALA A 63 8.31 -5.76 -3.23
N VAL A 64 9.07 -6.63 -3.89
CA VAL A 64 9.54 -6.45 -5.27
C VAL A 64 8.72 -7.24 -6.29
N SER A 65 7.60 -7.84 -5.86
CA SER A 65 6.76 -8.63 -6.76
C SER A 65 6.20 -7.75 -7.89
N TRP A 66 5.92 -8.39 -9.02
CA TRP A 66 5.27 -7.72 -10.15
C TRP A 66 3.95 -7.06 -9.74
N GLY A 67 3.14 -7.73 -8.91
CA GLY A 67 1.85 -7.22 -8.46
C GLY A 67 1.97 -5.90 -7.70
N LEU A 68 2.88 -5.83 -6.72
CA LEU A 68 3.09 -4.61 -5.94
C LEU A 68 3.75 -3.51 -6.79
N SER A 69 4.70 -3.88 -7.65
CA SER A 69 5.37 -2.92 -8.55
C SER A 69 4.41 -2.31 -9.57
N ALA A 70 3.51 -3.12 -10.15
CA ALA A 70 2.47 -2.64 -11.05
C ALA A 70 1.46 -1.73 -10.34
N ALA A 71 1.10 -2.04 -9.08
CA ALA A 71 0.22 -1.20 -8.28
C ALA A 71 0.86 0.15 -7.93
N VAL A 72 2.18 0.19 -7.67
CA VAL A 72 2.94 1.43 -7.47
C VAL A 72 3.00 2.29 -8.75
N ALA A 73 3.10 1.65 -9.92
CA ALA A 73 3.12 2.36 -11.20
C ALA A 73 1.74 2.88 -11.65
N ALA A 74 0.66 2.42 -11.01
CA ALA A 74 -0.70 2.86 -11.28
C ALA A 74 -0.99 4.24 -10.65
N GLN A 75 -2.10 4.85 -11.08
CA GLN A 75 -2.65 6.02 -10.39
C GLN A 75 -3.15 5.66 -8.99
N PHE A 76 -3.53 6.67 -8.20
CA PHE A 76 -4.08 6.44 -6.87
C PHE A 76 -5.34 5.57 -6.94
N HIS A 77 -5.40 4.53 -6.10
CA HIS A 77 -6.60 3.73 -5.85
C HIS A 77 -6.76 3.53 -4.34
N GLU A 78 -7.98 3.76 -3.85
CA GLU A 78 -8.35 3.59 -2.45
C GLU A 78 -8.27 2.14 -1.96
N ILE A 79 -8.19 1.17 -2.87
CA ILE A 79 -7.90 -0.23 -2.51
C ILE A 79 -6.56 -0.36 -1.76
N ALA A 80 -5.66 0.63 -1.88
CA ALA A 80 -4.41 0.69 -1.14
C ALA A 80 -4.62 0.59 0.38
N PHE A 81 -5.76 1.06 0.90
CA PHE A 81 -6.11 0.92 2.33
C PHE A 81 -6.39 -0.53 2.75
N ALA A 82 -6.85 -1.38 1.83
CA ALA A 82 -7.15 -2.78 2.12
C ALA A 82 -5.87 -3.65 2.14
N VAL A 83 -4.84 -3.27 1.37
CA VAL A 83 -3.64 -4.09 1.20
C VAL A 83 -2.91 -4.40 2.52
N PRO A 84 -2.72 -3.45 3.46
CA PRO A 84 -2.16 -3.77 4.78
C PRO A 84 -2.98 -4.75 5.62
N LEU A 85 -4.30 -4.82 5.39
CA LEU A 85 -5.23 -5.63 6.17
C LEU A 85 -5.39 -7.05 5.62
N LEU A 86 -5.16 -7.21 4.31
CA LEU A 86 -5.30 -8.47 3.59
C LEU A 86 -3.98 -9.22 3.39
N ALA A 87 -2.85 -8.56 3.64
CA ALA A 87 -1.51 -9.13 3.51
C ALA A 87 -1.20 -10.14 4.63
#